data_AF-A0A378ACB8-F1
#
_entry.id   AF-A0A378ACB8-F1
#
_cell.length_a   1.000
_cell.length_b   1.000
_cell.length_c   1.000
_cell.angle_alpha   90.00
_cell.angle_beta   90.00
_cell.angle_gamma   90.00
#
_symmetry.space_group_name_H-M   'P 1'
#
loop_
_entity.id
_entity.type
_entity.pdbx_description
1 polymer ?
#
loop_
_entity_poly.entity_id
_entity_poly.type
_entity_poly.pdbx_seq_one_letter_code
_entity_poly.pdbx_strand_id
1 'polypeptide(L)'
;MKVAAMTARRSWQLTLNNDIKLNLGRGDTMKRLQRFMELYPVLQQQAQTDGKRISYVDLRYDSGAAVGWVPAPAEETNQQQNQAQAEQQ
;
A
#
# COMPACT_ATOMS: atom_id res chain seq x y z
N MET A 1 -2.05 -1.06 11.95
CA MET A 1 -2.68 0.13 11.34
C MET A 1 -1.99 1.34 11.94
N LYS A 2 -1.62 2.33 11.12
CA LYS A 2 -0.87 3.53 11.53
C LYS A 2 -1.80 4.70 11.87
N VAL A 3 -2.81 4.95 11.02
CA VAL A 3 -3.77 6.06 11.19
C VAL A 3 -5.17 5.64 10.77
N ALA A 4 -6.19 6.12 11.47
CA ALA A 4 -7.58 6.12 10.99
C ALA A 4 -8.12 7.56 11.01
N ALA A 5 -8.78 7.95 9.93
CA ALA A 5 -9.40 9.26 9.79
C ALA A 5 -10.86 9.12 9.36
N MET A 6 -11.71 9.99 9.91
CA MET A 6 -13.11 10.09 9.53
C MET A 6 -13.45 11.56 9.22
N THR A 7 -14.11 11.81 8.09
CA THR A 7 -14.57 13.16 7.74
C THR A 7 -15.85 13.53 8.48
N ALA A 8 -16.21 14.82 8.51
CA ALA A 8 -17.51 15.28 9.05
C ALA A 8 -18.72 14.60 8.39
N ARG A 9 -18.57 14.11 7.15
CA ARG A 9 -19.60 13.35 6.42
C ARG A 9 -19.57 11.85 6.73
N ARG A 10 -18.85 11.40 7.75
CA ARG A 10 -18.69 9.98 8.17
C ARG A 10 -18.02 9.09 7.11
N SER A 11 -17.12 9.66 6.32
CA SER A 11 -16.32 8.89 5.36
C SER A 11 -15.02 8.45 6.01
N TRP A 12 -14.71 7.16 5.95
CA TRP A 12 -13.50 6.57 6.54
C TRP A 12 -12.34 6.48 5.55
N GLN A 13 -11.14 6.74 6.06
CA GLN A 13 -9.86 6.41 5.43
C GLN A 13 -8.93 5.78 6.47
N LEU A 14 -8.23 4.72 6.09
CA LEU A 14 -7.21 4.07 6.93
C LEU A 14 -5.84 4.20 6.27
N THR A 15 -4.80 4.36 7.07
CA THR A 15 -3.40 4.22 6.63
C THR A 15 -2.80 3.01 7.35
N LEU A 16 -2.34 2.04 6.57
CA LEU A 16 -1.70 0.82 7.07
C LEU A 16 -0.24 1.08 7.50
N ASN A 17 0.39 0.09 8.12
CA ASN A 17 1.77 0.24 8.61
C ASN A 17 2.79 0.33 7.46
N ASN A 18 2.45 -0.17 6.28
CA ASN A 18 3.24 -0.09 5.05
C ASN A 18 2.86 1.13 4.17
N ASP A 19 2.22 2.12 4.78
CA ASP A 19 1.75 3.39 4.18
C ASP A 19 0.68 3.25 3.08
N ILE A 20 0.12 2.06 2.86
CA ILE A 20 -1.05 1.89 1.98
C ILE A 20 -2.23 2.65 2.57
N LYS A 21 -2.87 3.49 1.74
CA LYS A 21 -4.11 4.19 2.09
C LYS A 21 -5.33 3.41 1.60
N LEU A 22 -6.28 3.13 2.49
CA LEU A 22 -7.56 2.51 2.15
C LEU A 22 -8.66 3.57 2.18
N ASN A 23 -9.25 3.89 1.03
CA ASN A 23 -10.42 4.77 0.96
C ASN A 23 -11.69 3.93 1.11
N LEU A 24 -12.22 3.87 2.33
CA LEU A 24 -13.39 3.04 2.65
C LEU A 24 -14.71 3.78 2.41
N GLY A 25 -14.71 5.12 2.36
CA GLY A 25 -15.92 5.89 2.11
C GLY A 25 -16.93 5.80 3.26
N ARG A 26 -18.21 5.96 2.90
CA ARG A 26 -19.37 5.81 3.81
C ARG A 26 -20.12 4.52 3.48
N GLY A 27 -20.83 3.93 4.43
CA GLY A 27 -21.63 2.72 4.22
C GLY A 27 -21.02 1.50 4.88
N ASP A 28 -21.11 0.34 4.22
CA ASP A 28 -20.66 -0.95 4.75
C ASP A 28 -19.12 -1.09 4.72
N THR A 29 -18.47 -0.41 5.67
CA THR A 29 -17.01 -0.35 5.80
C THR A 29 -16.40 -1.71 6.10
N MET A 30 -17.10 -2.58 6.83
CA MET A 30 -16.61 -3.92 7.14
C MET A 30 -16.59 -4.82 5.90
N LYS A 31 -17.65 -4.81 5.08
CA LYS A 31 -17.65 -5.52 3.80
C LYS A 31 -16.55 -5.01 2.86
N ARG A 32 -16.28 -3.71 2.85
CA ARG A 32 -15.19 -3.11 2.06
C ARG A 32 -13.81 -3.54 2.57
N LEU A 33 -13.62 -3.62 3.88
CA LEU A 33 -12.39 -4.13 4.47
C LEU A 33 -12.17 -5.61 4.17
N GLN A 34 -13.24 -6.43 4.21
CA GLN A 34 -13.18 -7.83 3.81
C GLN A 34 -12.74 -7.97 2.34
N ARG A 35 -13.33 -7.20 1.43
CA ARG A 35 -12.90 -7.18 0.03
C ARG A 35 -11.42 -6.82 -0.12
N PHE A 36 -10.91 -5.88 0.66
CA PHE A 36 -9.48 -5.58 0.64
C PHE A 36 -8.63 -6.79 1.03
N MET A 37 -9.02 -7.53 2.08
CA MET A 37 -8.29 -8.75 2.49
C MET A 37 -8.31 -9.82 1.38
N GLU A 38 -9.41 -9.95 0.65
CA GLU A 38 -9.54 -10.87 -0.49
C GLU A 38 -8.65 -10.45 -1.67
N LEU A 39 -8.58 -9.15 -1.97
CA LEU A 39 -7.82 -8.63 -3.11
C LEU A 39 -6.30 -8.51 -2.83
N TYR A 40 -5.91 -8.27 -1.58
CA TYR A 40 -4.55 -7.88 -1.22
C TYR A 40 -3.46 -8.84 -1.74
N PRO A 41 -3.58 -10.17 -1.63
CA PRO A 41 -2.55 -11.08 -2.15
C PRO A 41 -2.29 -10.93 -3.65
N VAL A 42 -3.37 -10.81 -4.44
CA VAL A 42 -3.27 -10.63 -5.90
C VAL A 42 -2.67 -9.28 -6.26
N LEU A 43 -3.07 -8.22 -5.54
CA LEU A 43 -2.50 -6.88 -5.75
C LEU A 43 -1.01 -6.82 -5.37
N GLN A 44 -0.61 -7.51 -4.31
CA GLN A 44 0.78 -7.59 -3.88
C GLN A 44 1.63 -8.33 -4.92
N GLN A 45 1.13 -9.44 -5.46
CA GLN A 45 1.80 -10.17 -6.53
C GLN A 45 1.98 -9.30 -7.79
N GLN A 46 0.94 -8.58 -8.21
CA GLN A 46 1.03 -7.65 -9.34
C GLN A 46 2.05 -6.53 -9.10
N ALA A 47 2.08 -5.98 -7.87
CA ALA A 47 3.05 -4.95 -7.49
C ALA A 47 4.49 -5.45 -7.68
N GLN A 48 4.77 -6.65 -7.19
CA GLN A 48 6.09 -7.27 -7.27
C GLN A 48 6.50 -7.52 -8.73
N THR A 49 5.61 -8.08 -9.53
CA THR A 49 5.85 -8.37 -10.95
C THR A 49 6.15 -7.09 -11.75
N ASP A 50 5.50 -5.98 -11.40
CA ASP A 50 5.67 -4.71 -12.11
C ASP A 50 6.79 -3.81 -11.54
N GLY A 51 7.48 -4.23 -10.49
CA GLY A 51 8.46 -3.36 -9.80
C GLY A 51 7.81 -2.12 -9.15
N LYS A 52 6.60 -2.29 -8.61
CA LYS A 52 5.79 -1.23 -7.99
C LYS A 52 5.45 -1.57 -6.55
N ARG A 53 4.90 -0.59 -5.83
CA ARG A 53 4.21 -0.76 -4.55
C ARG A 53 2.82 -0.14 -4.62
N ILE A 54 1.91 -0.69 -3.81
CA ILE A 54 0.57 -0.12 -3.65
C ILE A 54 0.70 1.20 -2.88
N SER A 55 0.14 2.28 -3.43
CA SER A 55 0.00 3.57 -2.75
C SER A 55 -1.35 3.67 -2.04
N TYR A 56 -2.43 3.36 -2.77
CA TYR A 56 -3.78 3.36 -2.21
C TYR A 56 -4.68 2.32 -2.87
N VAL A 57 -5.72 1.91 -2.13
CA VAL A 57 -6.83 1.10 -2.64
C VAL A 57 -8.14 1.84 -2.33
N ASP A 58 -8.91 2.13 -3.36
CA ASP A 58 -10.21 2.78 -3.26
C ASP A 58 -11.34 1.75 -3.34
N LEU A 59 -12.06 1.58 -2.23
CA LEU A 59 -13.07 0.54 -2.03
C LEU A 59 -14.48 1.13 -2.04
N ARG A 60 -14.64 2.39 -2.47
CA ARG A 60 -15.94 3.09 -2.45
C ARG A 60 -16.96 2.53 -3.44
N TYR A 61 -16.53 1.69 -4.38
CA TYR A 61 -17.37 1.04 -5.38
C TYR A 61 -18.06 -0.20 -4.80
N ASP A 62 -19.25 -0.53 -5.26
CA ASP A 62 -20.02 -1.65 -4.68
C ASP A 62 -19.54 -3.03 -5.14
N SER A 63 -18.88 -3.14 -6.30
CA SER A 63 -18.44 -4.40 -6.90
C SER A 63 -16.96 -4.45 -7.27
N GLY A 64 -16.14 -3.50 -6.82
CA GLY A 64 -14.73 -3.45 -7.21
C GLY A 64 -13.83 -2.60 -6.32
N ALA A 65 -12.61 -2.38 -6.80
CA ALA A 65 -11.63 -1.49 -6.20
C ALA A 65 -10.78 -0.82 -7.29
N ALA A 66 -10.35 0.42 -7.05
CA ALA A 66 -9.34 1.09 -7.87
C ALA A 66 -8.01 1.13 -7.10
N VAL A 67 -6.90 0.88 -7.78
CA VAL A 67 -5.58 0.78 -7.14
C VAL A 67 -4.63 1.82 -7.73
N GLY A 68 -4.06 2.63 -6.84
CA GLY A 68 -2.97 3.54 -7.18
C GLY A 68 -1.62 2.89 -6.88
N TRP A 69 -0.71 2.94 -7.84
CA TRP A 69 0.64 2.38 -7.72
C TRP A 69 1.67 3.51 -7.66
N VAL A 70 2.79 3.26 -7.02
CA VAL A 70 4.01 4.06 -7.13
C VAL A 70 5.20 3.12 -7.39
N PRO A 71 6.32 3.61 -7.95
CA PRO A 71 7.52 2.79 -8.12
C PRO A 71 7.93 2.12 -6.79
N ALA A 72 8.41 0.88 -6.86
CA ALA A 72 9.09 0.29 -5.73
C ALA A 72 10.30 1.17 -5.35
N PRO A 73 10.63 1.30 -4.05
CA PRO A 73 11.87 1.96 -3.66
C PRO A 73 13.04 1.29 -4.39
N ALA A 74 14.00 2.08 -4.88
CA ALA A 74 15.23 1.50 -5.37
C ALA A 74 15.86 0.69 -4.23
N GLU A 75 16.18 -0.57 -4.48
CA GLU A 75 17.02 -1.30 -3.53
C GLU A 75 18.37 -0.61 -3.50
N GLU A 76 18.71 0.03 -2.38
CA GLU A 76 20.05 0.55 -2.15
C GLU A 76 21.00 -0.65 -2.15
N THR A 77 21.67 -0.88 -3.27
CA THR A 77 22.71 -1.91 -3.35
C THR A 77 23.88 -1.42 -2.50
N ASN A 78 24.08 -2.06 -1.34
CA ASN A 78 25.21 -1.83 -0.42
C ASN A 78 26.60 -2.17 -1.02
N GLN A 79 26.74 -2.18 -2.35
CA GLN A 79 27.98 -2.53 -3.05
C GLN A 79 29.08 -1.48 -2.85
N GLN A 80 28.75 -0.21 -2.58
CA GLN A 80 29.75 0.84 -2.35
C GLN A 80 30.34 0.83 -0.92
N GLN A 81 29.67 0.25 0.08
CA GLN A 81 30.23 0.17 1.44
C GLN A 81 31.31 -0.91 1.59
N ASN A 82 31.25 -1.99 0.81
CA ASN A 82 32.22 -3.08 0.90
C ASN A 82 33.56 -2.76 0.22
N GLN A 83 33.61 -1.83 -0.75
CA GLN A 83 34.86 -1.44 -1.41
C GLN A 83 35.68 -0.47 -0.56
N ALA A 84 35.03 0.47 0.16
CA ALA A 84 35.72 1.46 1.00
C ALA A 84 36.44 0.86 2.23
N GLN A 85 36.07 -0.36 2.65
CA GLN A 85 36.73 -1.09 3.75
C GLN A 85 37.89 -1.98 3.26
N ALA A 86 37.89 -2.40 1.99
CA ALA A 86 38.96 -3.20 1.40
C ALA A 86 40.18 -2.36 1.01
N GLU A 87 40.01 -1.07 0.71
CA GLU A 87 41.10 -0.14 0.37
C GLU A 87 41.82 0.45 1.60
N GLN A 88 41.36 0.13 2.81
CA GLN A 88 41.97 0.57 4.08
C GLN A 88 42.76 -0.54 4.79
N GLN A 89 42.99 -1.68 4.14
CA GLN A 89 43.79 -2.81 4.64
C GLN A 89 45.03 -3.05 3.79
#